data_AF-A0A2T1CYX0-F1
#
_entry.id   AF-A0A2T1CYX0-F1
#
_cell.length_a   1.000
_cell.length_b   1.000
_cell.length_c   1.000
_cell.angle_alpha   90.00
_cell.angle_beta   90.00
_cell.angle_gamma   90.00
#
_symmetry.space_group_name_H-M   'P 1'
#
loop_
_entity.id
_entity.type
_entity.pdbx_description
1 polymer ?
#
loop_
_entity_poly.entity_id
_entity_poly.type
_entity_poly.pdbx_seq_one_letter_code
_entity_poly.pdbx_strand_id
1 'polypeptide(L)'
;MTLKRSPVPNGATLLVIFIDTMIVAFAVGQALHLSRPIVMHFHENGIITRLSFIQLLTASVIAWATFCIRSGTFSFKNWRSPSTFWLIVAIGFAFLAVDEGFEIHEKLLQRAIFTAFDLKRNFLTVRINDFIMLLYGLVGIGILWLYSPEIRRDRKTNQHLIIGFALLFVMIIVDTLGNKREIPFLATLFPTSTNTNLRWTLKVIEETITLYSEAFFIGAFFAAHQSALAAQTLLKRLSTTRSPKAPLSETSSLREAKKIVG
;
A
#
# COMPACT_ATOMS: atom_id res chain seq x y z
N MET A 1 24.44 1.58 22.86
CA MET A 1 24.90 1.48 21.46
C MET A 1 24.07 0.40 20.76
N THR A 2 22.86 0.73 20.30
CA THR A 2 21.97 -0.22 19.61
C THR A 2 22.47 -0.40 18.18
N LEU A 3 23.00 -1.59 17.86
CA LEU A 3 23.40 -1.97 16.51
C LEU A 3 22.27 -1.61 15.54
N LYS A 4 22.55 -0.65 14.64
CA LYS A 4 21.64 -0.17 13.60
C LYS A 4 21.47 -1.30 12.59
N ARG A 5 20.62 -2.29 12.89
CA ARG A 5 20.26 -3.35 11.94
C ARG A 5 19.77 -2.68 10.66
N SER A 6 20.36 -3.09 9.54
CA SER A 6 19.99 -2.61 8.21
C SER A 6 18.50 -2.89 7.96
N PRO A 7 17.83 -2.05 7.15
CA PRO A 7 16.44 -2.25 6.77
C PRO A 7 16.33 -3.44 5.82
N VAL A 8 16.42 -4.66 6.34
CA VAL A 8 16.19 -5.86 5.55
C VAL A 8 14.68 -6.06 5.43
N PRO A 9 14.13 -6.22 4.21
CA PRO A 9 12.72 -6.54 4.02
C PRO A 9 12.36 -7.80 4.81
N ASN A 10 11.13 -7.88 5.31
CA ASN A 10 10.69 -9.10 5.97
C ASN A 10 10.44 -10.21 4.94
N GLY A 11 10.38 -11.47 5.41
CA GLY A 11 10.20 -12.62 4.52
C GLY A 11 8.91 -12.58 3.69
N ALA A 12 7.84 -11.95 4.19
CA ALA A 12 6.59 -11.80 3.45
C ALA A 12 6.78 -10.85 2.26
N THR A 13 7.40 -9.68 2.46
CA THR A 13 7.73 -8.75 1.38
C THR A 13 8.58 -9.41 0.30
N LEU A 14 9.62 -10.15 0.70
CA LEU A 14 10.51 -10.84 -0.25
C LEU A 14 9.76 -11.91 -1.04
N LEU A 15 8.87 -12.66 -0.39
CA LEU A 15 8.05 -13.67 -1.04
C LEU A 15 7.11 -13.05 -2.08
N VAL A 16 6.42 -11.94 -1.73
CA VAL A 16 5.52 -11.25 -2.66
C VAL A 16 6.31 -10.68 -3.85
N ILE A 17 7.42 -9.97 -3.60
CA ILE A 17 8.29 -9.46 -4.68
C ILE A 17 8.78 -10.59 -5.60
N PHE A 18 9.14 -11.75 -5.04
CA PHE A 18 9.56 -12.90 -5.82
C PHE A 18 8.42 -13.40 -6.73
N ILE A 19 7.21 -13.54 -6.19
CA ILE A 19 6.01 -13.91 -6.95
C ILE A 19 5.76 -12.90 -8.08
N ASP A 20 5.83 -11.61 -7.78
CA ASP A 20 5.59 -10.54 -8.76
C ASP A 20 6.62 -10.58 -9.89
N THR A 21 7.90 -10.75 -9.53
CA THR A 21 8.99 -10.88 -10.50
C THR A 21 8.75 -12.07 -11.43
N MET A 22 8.33 -13.22 -10.88
CA MET A 22 8.03 -14.42 -11.67
C MET A 22 6.83 -14.21 -12.60
N ILE A 23 5.76 -13.57 -12.13
CA ILE A 23 4.57 -13.31 -12.95
C ILE A 23 4.88 -12.31 -14.06
N VAL A 24 5.59 -11.22 -13.75
CA VAL A 24 6.02 -10.22 -14.75
C VAL A 24 6.95 -10.87 -15.79
N ALA A 25 7.95 -11.63 -15.34
CA ALA A 25 8.87 -12.33 -16.24
C ALA A 25 8.14 -13.34 -17.13
N PHE A 26 7.17 -14.08 -16.58
CA PHE A 26 6.32 -15.00 -17.34
C PHE A 26 5.47 -14.27 -18.37
N ALA A 27 4.83 -13.16 -18.00
CA ALA A 27 4.02 -12.34 -18.91
C ALA A 27 4.85 -11.78 -20.08
N VAL A 28 6.04 -11.24 -19.78
CA VAL A 28 6.97 -10.75 -20.81
C VAL A 28 7.48 -11.89 -21.69
N GLY A 29 7.89 -13.02 -21.09
CA GLY A 29 8.37 -14.20 -21.82
C GLY A 29 7.30 -14.78 -22.75
N GLN A 30 6.05 -14.85 -22.30
CA GLN A 30 4.94 -15.32 -23.14
C GLN A 30 4.69 -14.36 -24.32
N ALA A 31 4.69 -13.05 -24.08
CA ALA A 31 4.50 -12.06 -25.12
C ALA A 31 5.58 -12.18 -26.22
N LEU A 32 6.84 -12.32 -25.81
CA LEU A 32 7.97 -12.51 -26.73
C LEU A 32 7.86 -13.84 -27.49
N HIS A 33 7.52 -14.93 -26.81
CA HIS A 33 7.41 -16.26 -27.43
C HIS A 33 6.28 -16.34 -28.47
N LEU A 34 5.13 -15.72 -28.18
CA LEU A 34 3.98 -15.73 -29.08
C LEU A 34 4.00 -14.62 -30.13
N SER A 35 5.04 -13.78 -30.16
CA SER A 35 5.10 -12.55 -30.98
C SER A 35 3.86 -11.67 -30.82
N ARG A 36 3.25 -11.67 -29.63
CA ARG A 36 2.07 -10.87 -29.31
C ARG A 36 2.48 -9.54 -28.71
N PRO A 37 1.68 -8.47 -28.87
CA PRO A 37 1.94 -7.21 -28.20
C PRO A 37 1.98 -7.40 -26.68
N ILE A 38 3.10 -7.05 -26.04
CA ILE A 38 3.32 -7.18 -24.57
C ILE A 38 2.14 -6.60 -23.79
N VAL A 39 1.60 -5.50 -24.29
CA VAL A 39 0.36 -4.82 -23.91
C VAL A 39 -0.75 -5.74 -23.45
N MET A 40 -1.01 -6.85 -24.13
CA MET A 40 -2.19 -7.66 -23.85
C MET A 40 -2.17 -8.24 -22.42
N HIS A 41 -0.99 -8.39 -21.84
CA HIS A 41 -0.82 -8.86 -20.46
C HIS A 41 -0.85 -7.74 -19.42
N PHE A 42 -0.56 -6.52 -19.86
CA PHE A 42 -0.48 -5.28 -19.05
C PHE A 42 -1.63 -4.32 -19.37
N HIS A 43 -2.69 -4.82 -20.02
CA HIS A 43 -3.91 -4.07 -20.26
C HIS A 43 -4.85 -4.25 -19.07
N GLU A 44 -5.77 -3.31 -18.93
CA GLU A 44 -6.91 -3.41 -18.02
C GLU A 44 -7.56 -4.80 -18.12
N ASN A 45 -7.85 -5.43 -16.98
CA ASN A 45 -8.36 -6.81 -16.84
C ASN A 45 -7.35 -7.95 -17.15
N GLY A 46 -6.09 -7.60 -17.39
CA GLY A 46 -4.97 -8.51 -17.58
C GLY A 46 -4.57 -9.29 -16.31
N ILE A 47 -3.56 -10.15 -16.44
CA ILE A 47 -3.07 -10.96 -15.32
C ILE A 47 -2.46 -10.08 -14.21
N ILE A 48 -1.84 -8.96 -14.60
CA ILE A 48 -1.19 -8.01 -13.69
C ILE A 48 -2.22 -7.25 -12.85
N THR A 49 -3.27 -6.70 -13.47
CA THR A 49 -4.40 -6.06 -12.76
C THR A 49 -5.04 -7.02 -11.75
N ARG A 50 -5.26 -8.29 -12.13
CA ARG A 50 -5.83 -9.30 -11.20
C ARG A 50 -4.89 -9.58 -10.04
N LEU A 51 -3.58 -9.59 -10.28
CA LEU A 51 -2.59 -9.77 -9.23
C LEU A 51 -2.60 -8.59 -8.27
N SER A 52 -2.57 -7.35 -8.78
CA SER A 52 -2.67 -6.14 -7.97
C SER A 52 -3.96 -6.11 -7.13
N PHE A 53 -5.10 -6.43 -7.74
CA PHE A 53 -6.37 -6.61 -7.03
C PHE A 53 -6.25 -7.56 -5.83
N ILE A 54 -5.65 -8.74 -6.02
CA ILE A 54 -5.46 -9.73 -4.97
C ILE A 54 -4.50 -9.21 -3.89
N GLN A 55 -3.44 -8.49 -4.26
CA GLN A 55 -2.49 -7.90 -3.32
C GLN A 55 -3.14 -6.81 -2.46
N LEU A 56 -3.90 -5.90 -3.06
CA LEU A 56 -4.65 -4.86 -2.35
C LEU A 56 -5.68 -5.48 -1.39
N LEU A 57 -6.40 -6.53 -1.82
CA LEU A 57 -7.32 -7.27 -0.97
C LEU A 57 -6.58 -7.96 0.20
N THR A 58 -5.42 -8.56 -0.08
CA THR A 58 -4.57 -9.18 0.94
C THR A 58 -4.12 -8.16 1.98
N ALA A 59 -3.66 -6.99 1.53
CA ALA A 59 -3.29 -5.88 2.39
C ALA A 59 -4.47 -5.43 3.29
N SER A 60 -5.67 -5.32 2.71
CA SER A 60 -6.89 -5.01 3.44
C SER A 60 -7.22 -6.05 4.52
N VAL A 61 -7.16 -7.35 4.18
CA VAL A 61 -7.43 -8.45 5.12
C VAL A 61 -6.44 -8.45 6.29
N ILE A 62 -5.14 -8.22 6.02
CA ILE A 62 -4.13 -8.16 7.08
C ILE A 62 -4.36 -6.95 7.99
N ALA A 63 -4.70 -5.79 7.42
CA ALA A 63 -5.05 -4.59 8.18
C ALA A 63 -6.30 -4.82 9.06
N TRP A 64 -7.33 -5.48 8.51
CA TRP A 64 -8.54 -5.86 9.25
C TRP A 64 -8.24 -6.83 10.41
N ALA A 65 -7.42 -7.85 10.16
CA ALA A 65 -7.00 -8.79 11.20
C ALA A 65 -6.22 -8.08 12.32
N THR A 66 -5.38 -7.10 11.96
CA THR A 66 -4.66 -6.24 12.91
C THR A 66 -5.63 -5.39 13.73
N PHE A 67 -6.67 -4.82 13.10
CA PHE A 67 -7.75 -4.13 13.80
C PHE A 67 -8.45 -5.03 14.82
N CYS A 68 -8.78 -6.28 14.46
CA CYS A 68 -9.43 -7.23 15.37
C CYS A 68 -8.58 -7.52 16.61
N ILE A 69 -7.26 -7.69 16.44
CA ILE A 69 -6.34 -7.92 17.57
C ILE A 69 -6.23 -6.66 18.45
N ARG A 70 -6.14 -5.48 17.83
CA ARG A 70 -5.94 -4.20 18.54
C ARG A 70 -7.18 -3.68 19.23
N SER A 71 -8.37 -4.03 18.74
CA SER A 71 -9.63 -3.66 19.38
C SER A 71 -9.88 -4.48 20.65
N GLY A 72 -9.48 -5.76 20.68
CA GLY A 72 -9.62 -6.67 21.83
C GLY A 72 -11.08 -7.09 22.08
N THR A 73 -11.96 -6.10 22.26
CA THR A 73 -13.42 -6.18 22.16
C THR A 73 -13.83 -5.03 21.22
N PHE A 74 -14.77 -5.23 20.31
CA PHE A 74 -15.22 -4.23 19.32
C PHE A 74 -15.80 -2.97 20.02
N SER A 75 -14.93 -2.13 20.57
CA SER A 75 -15.26 -0.95 21.35
C SER A 75 -14.57 0.25 20.71
N PHE A 76 -15.32 1.00 19.92
CA PHE A 76 -14.91 2.30 19.39
C PHE A 76 -14.86 3.33 20.52
N LYS A 77 -13.79 3.31 21.33
CA LYS A 77 -13.65 4.24 22.46
C LYS A 77 -13.20 5.64 22.03
N ASN A 78 -12.46 5.76 20.93
CA ASN A 78 -11.94 7.04 20.44
C ASN A 78 -11.56 6.92 18.96
N TRP A 79 -11.87 7.92 18.14
CA TRP A 79 -11.45 7.95 16.73
C TRP A 79 -9.93 7.94 16.58
N ARG A 80 -9.18 8.49 17.55
CA ARG A 80 -7.72 8.44 17.58
C ARG A 80 -7.15 7.11 18.11
N SER A 81 -7.96 6.07 18.27
CA SER A 81 -7.45 4.79 18.74
C SER A 81 -6.61 4.08 17.65
N PRO A 82 -5.57 3.32 18.05
CA PRO A 82 -4.84 2.45 17.13
C PRO A 82 -5.75 1.50 16.33
N SER A 83 -6.82 1.00 16.94
CA SER A 83 -7.79 0.16 16.26
C SER A 83 -8.49 0.90 15.11
N THR A 84 -8.95 2.12 15.34
CA THR A 84 -9.63 2.92 14.30
C THR A 84 -8.70 3.18 13.12
N PHE A 85 -7.42 3.42 13.35
CA PHE A 85 -6.43 3.53 12.28
C PHE A 85 -6.40 2.29 11.38
N TRP A 86 -6.23 1.10 11.97
CA TRP A 86 -6.18 -0.16 11.20
C TRP A 86 -7.47 -0.47 10.46
N LEU A 87 -8.62 -0.05 11.00
CA LEU A 87 -9.90 -0.14 10.31
C LEU A 87 -9.95 0.79 9.09
N ILE A 88 -9.55 2.06 9.24
CA ILE A 88 -9.50 3.02 8.13
C ILE A 88 -8.58 2.50 7.03
N VAL A 89 -7.41 1.96 7.38
CA VAL A 89 -6.48 1.36 6.42
C VAL A 89 -7.12 0.15 5.72
N ALA A 90 -7.79 -0.74 6.45
CA ALA A 90 -8.47 -1.88 5.87
C ALA A 90 -9.54 -1.47 4.85
N ILE A 91 -10.38 -0.49 5.21
CA ILE A 91 -11.41 0.05 4.33
C ILE A 91 -10.78 0.75 3.11
N GLY A 92 -9.73 1.55 3.32
CA GLY A 92 -9.03 2.24 2.23
C GLY A 92 -8.43 1.28 1.21
N PHE A 93 -7.76 0.21 1.65
CA PHE A 93 -7.21 -0.80 0.74
C PHE A 93 -8.29 -1.67 0.10
N ALA A 94 -9.40 -1.95 0.79
CA ALA A 94 -10.53 -2.62 0.18
C ALA A 94 -11.15 -1.76 -0.94
N PHE A 95 -11.29 -0.45 -0.70
CA PHE A 95 -11.74 0.50 -1.70
C PHE A 95 -10.80 0.53 -2.90
N LEU A 96 -9.47 0.61 -2.68
CA LEU A 96 -8.48 0.56 -3.76
C LEU A 96 -8.54 -0.76 -4.55
N ALA A 97 -8.72 -1.91 -3.88
CA ALA A 97 -8.89 -3.18 -4.56
C ALA A 97 -10.14 -3.17 -5.45
N VAL A 98 -11.28 -2.71 -4.93
CA VAL A 98 -12.51 -2.60 -5.73
C VAL A 98 -12.29 -1.62 -6.89
N ASP A 99 -11.63 -0.50 -6.66
CA ASP A 99 -11.32 0.46 -7.70
C ASP A 99 -10.43 -0.13 -8.81
N GLU A 100 -9.38 -0.87 -8.47
CA GLU A 100 -8.52 -1.59 -9.42
C GLU A 100 -9.30 -2.66 -10.21
N GLY A 101 -10.18 -3.42 -9.54
CA GLY A 101 -10.92 -4.50 -10.16
C GLY A 101 -12.09 -4.06 -11.04
N PHE A 102 -12.65 -2.88 -10.78
CA PHE A 102 -13.82 -2.34 -11.49
C PHE A 102 -13.54 -1.06 -12.28
N GLU A 103 -12.32 -0.53 -12.20
CA GLU A 103 -11.86 0.71 -12.81
C GLU A 103 -12.81 1.87 -12.48
N ILE A 104 -13.14 2.06 -11.20
CA ILE A 104 -14.14 3.08 -10.79
C ILE A 104 -13.63 4.48 -11.14
N HIS A 105 -12.35 4.76 -10.87
CA HIS A 105 -11.71 6.03 -11.18
C HIS A 105 -11.68 6.32 -12.69
N GLU A 106 -11.56 5.30 -13.54
CA GLU A 106 -11.51 5.46 -15.00
C GLU A 106 -12.90 5.48 -15.63
N LYS A 107 -13.76 4.51 -15.33
CA LYS A 107 -15.07 4.37 -16.00
C LYS A 107 -16.12 5.28 -15.42
N LEU A 108 -16.21 5.37 -14.09
CA LEU A 108 -17.30 6.07 -13.43
C LEU A 108 -17.01 7.57 -13.32
N LEU A 109 -15.84 7.92 -12.77
CA LEU A 109 -15.51 9.32 -12.50
C LEU A 109 -15.27 10.10 -13.80
N GLN A 110 -14.53 9.52 -14.75
CA GLN A 110 -14.32 10.15 -16.05
C GLN A 110 -15.65 10.40 -16.74
N ARG A 111 -16.52 9.39 -16.89
CA ARG A 111 -17.82 9.58 -17.54
C ARG A 111 -18.68 10.61 -16.82
N ALA A 112 -18.71 10.60 -15.49
CA ALA A 112 -19.48 11.57 -14.72
C ALA A 112 -18.98 13.01 -14.95
N ILE A 113 -17.66 13.23 -14.92
CA ILE A 113 -17.06 14.55 -15.13
C ILE A 113 -17.28 15.04 -16.56
N PHE A 114 -17.05 14.19 -17.55
CA PHE A 114 -17.26 14.53 -18.95
C PHE A 114 -18.72 14.88 -19.25
N THR A 115 -19.67 14.16 -18.64
CA THR A 115 -21.11 14.41 -18.82
C THR A 115 -21.56 15.65 -18.06
N ALA A 116 -21.06 15.87 -16.84
CA ALA A 116 -21.51 16.99 -15.99
C ALA A 116 -20.98 18.36 -16.46
N PHE A 117 -19.78 18.40 -17.06
CA PHE A 117 -19.11 19.65 -17.42
C PHE A 117 -18.97 19.88 -18.93
N ASP A 118 -19.51 18.99 -19.77
CA ASP A 118 -19.40 19.03 -21.24
C ASP A 118 -17.96 19.30 -21.72
N LEU A 119 -16.98 18.71 -21.01
CA LEU A 119 -15.58 18.98 -21.26
C LEU A 119 -15.13 18.24 -22.52
N LYS A 120 -14.63 19.00 -23.51
CA LYS A 120 -13.89 18.39 -24.62
C LYS A 120 -12.63 17.73 -24.11
N ARG A 121 -12.31 16.56 -24.67
CA ARG A 121 -11.07 15.81 -24.35
C ARG A 121 -9.86 16.71 -24.63
N ASN A 122 -9.24 17.18 -23.57
CA ASN A 122 -8.08 18.06 -23.57
C ASN A 122 -7.01 17.50 -22.60
N PHE A 123 -5.82 18.09 -22.62
CA PHE A 123 -4.65 17.68 -21.81
C PHE A 123 -4.96 17.40 -20.34
N LEU A 124 -5.80 18.25 -19.73
CA LEU A 124 -6.18 18.14 -18.32
C LEU A 124 -7.07 16.90 -18.09
N THR A 125 -8.05 16.67 -18.97
CA THR A 125 -9.00 15.56 -18.79
C THR A 125 -8.39 14.18 -18.96
N VAL A 126 -7.27 14.04 -19.68
CA VAL A 126 -6.58 12.75 -19.85
C VAL A 126 -5.76 12.36 -18.62
N ARG A 127 -5.37 13.34 -17.80
CA ARG A 127 -4.55 13.14 -16.59
C ARG A 127 -5.35 13.05 -15.30
N ILE A 128 -6.67 13.10 -15.39
CA ILE A 128 -7.54 13.03 -14.21
C ILE A 128 -7.24 11.75 -13.42
N ASN A 129 -6.94 10.64 -14.10
CA ASN A 129 -6.59 9.36 -13.46
C ASN A 129 -5.34 9.51 -12.58
N ASP A 130 -4.24 10.06 -13.11
CA ASP A 130 -2.99 10.32 -12.39
C ASP A 130 -3.25 11.20 -11.15
N PHE A 131 -4.09 12.24 -11.29
CA PHE A 131 -4.45 13.13 -10.19
C PHE A 131 -5.29 12.43 -9.10
N ILE A 132 -6.20 11.53 -9.47
CA ILE A 132 -6.98 10.75 -8.52
C ILE A 132 -6.07 9.81 -7.74
N MET A 133 -5.17 9.09 -8.42
CA MET A 133 -4.20 8.20 -7.79
C MET A 133 -3.26 8.96 -6.86
N LEU A 134 -2.81 10.15 -7.27
CA LEU A 134 -2.03 11.05 -6.42
C LEU A 134 -2.83 11.47 -5.17
N LEU A 135 -4.10 11.84 -5.34
CA LEU A 135 -4.97 12.22 -4.23
C LEU A 135 -5.14 11.06 -3.23
N TYR A 136 -5.34 9.82 -3.69
CA TYR A 136 -5.41 8.64 -2.83
C TYR A 136 -4.11 8.45 -2.04
N GLY A 137 -2.96 8.58 -2.70
CA GLY A 137 -1.65 8.53 -2.03
C GLY A 137 -1.50 9.61 -0.95
N LEU A 138 -1.90 10.86 -1.25
CA LEU A 138 -1.85 11.97 -0.30
C LEU A 138 -2.79 11.79 0.89
N VAL A 139 -4.01 11.30 0.66
CA VAL A 139 -4.94 10.95 1.75
C VAL A 139 -4.34 9.86 2.63
N GLY A 140 -3.74 8.82 2.04
CA GLY A 140 -3.01 7.78 2.78
C GLY A 140 -1.92 8.34 3.67
N ILE A 141 -1.08 9.25 3.16
CA ILE A 141 -0.03 9.93 3.93
C ILE A 141 -0.63 10.81 5.04
N GLY A 142 -1.71 11.54 4.75
CA GLY A 142 -2.42 12.35 5.75
C GLY A 142 -2.91 11.50 6.91
N ILE A 143 -3.47 10.32 6.63
CA ILE A 143 -3.87 9.35 7.65
C ILE A 143 -2.63 8.86 8.43
N LEU A 144 -1.55 8.47 7.76
CA LEU A 144 -0.32 8.03 8.44
C LEU A 144 0.28 9.12 9.34
N TRP A 145 0.22 10.38 8.92
CA TRP A 145 0.70 11.52 9.70
C TRP A 145 -0.15 11.72 10.96
N LEU A 146 -1.47 11.69 10.80
CA LEU A 146 -2.44 11.81 11.90
C LEU A 146 -2.29 10.70 12.94
N TYR A 147 -1.98 9.47 12.51
CA TYR A 147 -1.75 8.31 13.38
C TYR A 147 -0.26 7.95 13.53
N SER A 148 0.64 8.93 13.34
CA SER A 148 2.08 8.71 13.40
C SER A 148 2.61 8.07 14.70
N PRO A 149 2.02 8.27 15.90
CA PRO A 149 2.46 7.56 17.10
C PRO A 149 2.30 6.04 17.00
N GLU A 150 1.25 5.55 16.32
CA GLU A 150 1.01 4.12 16.13
C GLU A 150 2.01 3.55 15.13
N ILE A 151 2.24 4.24 14.01
CA ILE A 151 3.17 3.79 12.96
C ILE A 151 4.61 3.77 13.43
N ARG A 152 5.02 4.78 14.21
CA ARG A 152 6.39 4.89 14.73
C ARG A 152 6.70 3.83 15.80
N ARG A 153 5.70 3.12 16.31
CA ARG A 153 5.87 2.04 17.29
C ARG A 153 6.68 0.88 16.73
N ASP A 154 6.54 0.58 15.44
CA ASP A 154 7.32 -0.46 14.76
C ASP A 154 8.13 0.14 13.61
N ARG A 155 9.44 0.22 13.83
CA ARG A 155 10.40 0.73 12.84
C ARG A 155 10.31 -0.03 11.51
N LYS A 156 10.06 -1.34 11.53
CA LYS A 156 9.96 -2.14 10.29
C LYS A 156 8.73 -1.74 9.50
N THR A 157 7.58 -1.62 10.16
CA THR A 157 6.35 -1.14 9.54
C THR A 157 6.57 0.23 8.89
N ASN A 158 7.14 1.18 9.62
CA ASN A 158 7.40 2.53 9.09
C ASN A 158 8.35 2.52 7.87
N GLN A 159 9.41 1.71 7.89
CA GLN A 159 10.34 1.59 6.76
C GLN A 159 9.67 1.05 5.51
N HIS A 160 8.84 0.01 5.65
CA HIS A 160 8.12 -0.57 4.52
C HIS A 160 7.10 0.43 3.95
N LEU A 161 6.37 1.16 4.81
CA LEU A 161 5.45 2.20 4.35
C LEU A 161 6.17 3.30 3.56
N ILE A 162 7.32 3.78 4.05
CA ILE A 162 8.10 4.81 3.35
C ILE A 162 8.53 4.32 1.96
N ILE A 163 9.01 3.07 1.86
CA ILE A 163 9.43 2.50 0.57
C ILE A 163 8.22 2.31 -0.35
N GLY A 164 7.11 1.77 0.16
CA GLY A 164 5.86 1.60 -0.60
C GLY A 164 5.36 2.93 -1.17
N PHE A 165 5.22 3.96 -0.33
CA PHE A 165 4.83 5.30 -0.81
C PHE A 165 5.84 5.89 -1.80
N ALA A 166 7.14 5.70 -1.59
CA ALA A 166 8.14 6.18 -2.54
C ALA A 166 7.97 5.51 -3.92
N LEU A 167 7.75 4.20 -3.95
CA LEU A 167 7.48 3.46 -5.19
C LEU A 167 6.18 3.90 -5.84
N LEU A 168 5.10 4.09 -5.07
CA LEU A 168 3.83 4.64 -5.55
C LEU A 168 4.04 5.98 -6.29
N PHE A 169 4.79 6.91 -5.70
CA PHE A 169 5.06 8.20 -6.36
C PHE A 169 5.94 8.05 -7.60
N VAL A 170 6.93 7.17 -7.57
CA VAL A 170 7.74 6.88 -8.76
C VAL A 170 6.86 6.33 -9.88
N MET A 171 5.93 5.43 -9.58
CA MET A 171 4.97 4.92 -10.57
C MET A 171 4.13 6.04 -11.18
N ILE A 172 3.55 6.92 -10.36
CA ILE A 172 2.75 8.07 -10.85
C ILE A 172 3.60 8.96 -11.77
N ILE A 173 4.87 9.19 -11.44
CA ILE A 173 5.80 9.95 -12.28
C ILE A 173 6.05 9.22 -13.60
N VAL A 174 6.28 7.90 -13.57
CA VAL A 174 6.51 7.09 -14.77
C VAL A 174 5.29 7.12 -15.70
N ASP A 175 4.08 6.98 -15.17
CA ASP A 175 2.83 7.06 -15.94
C ASP A 175 2.63 8.46 -16.55
N THR A 176 2.79 9.52 -15.74
CA THR A 176 2.75 10.92 -16.17
C THR A 176 3.71 11.17 -17.34
N LEU A 177 4.91 10.59 -17.28
CA LEU A 177 5.96 10.64 -18.30
C LEU A 177 5.71 9.68 -19.48
N GLY A 178 4.89 8.63 -19.32
CA GLY A 178 4.49 7.71 -20.37
C GLY A 178 3.47 8.33 -21.34
N ASN A 179 2.59 9.18 -20.83
CA ASN A 179 1.58 9.91 -21.59
C ASN A 179 2.11 11.20 -22.28
N LYS A 180 3.25 11.08 -22.98
CA LYS A 180 4.03 12.21 -23.57
C LYS A 180 3.34 12.98 -24.68
N ARG A 181 2.35 12.39 -25.37
CA ARG A 181 1.71 12.99 -26.56
C ARG A 181 1.10 14.36 -26.29
N GLU A 182 0.92 14.71 -25.02
CA GLU A 182 0.16 15.88 -24.64
C GLU A 182 0.98 16.91 -23.84
N ILE A 183 2.26 16.65 -23.49
CA ILE A 183 3.15 17.66 -22.90
C ILE A 183 4.01 18.29 -24.00
N PRO A 184 3.72 19.53 -24.44
CA PRO A 184 4.42 20.14 -25.56
C PRO A 184 5.94 20.26 -25.33
N PHE A 185 6.34 20.58 -24.09
CA PHE A 185 7.74 20.76 -23.72
C PHE A 185 8.58 19.47 -23.81
N LEU A 186 8.03 18.35 -23.33
CA LEU A 186 8.71 17.05 -23.38
C LEU A 186 8.73 16.46 -24.80
N ALA A 187 7.71 16.76 -25.61
CA ALA A 187 7.69 16.42 -27.03
C ALA A 187 8.83 17.12 -27.80
N THR A 188 9.22 18.32 -27.38
CA THR A 188 10.36 19.07 -27.96
C THR A 188 11.71 18.49 -27.56
N LEU A 189 11.88 18.07 -26.29
CA LEU A 189 13.14 17.53 -25.78
C LEU A 189 13.38 16.05 -26.16
N PHE A 190 12.31 15.28 -26.34
CA PHE A 190 12.36 13.89 -26.76
C PHE A 190 11.42 13.70 -27.95
N PRO A 191 11.81 14.13 -29.17
CA PRO A 191 11.03 13.94 -30.38
C PRO A 191 10.89 12.45 -30.66
N THR A 192 9.83 11.87 -30.09
CA THR A 192 9.50 10.45 -30.19
C THR A 192 8.08 10.34 -30.71
N SER A 193 7.82 10.99 -31.84
CA SER A 193 6.80 10.47 -32.75
C SER A 193 7.20 9.01 -33.07
N THR A 194 6.31 8.07 -32.77
CA THR A 194 6.33 6.65 -33.21
C THR A 194 7.10 5.56 -32.45
N ASN A 195 7.84 5.79 -31.36
CA ASN A 195 8.45 4.64 -30.66
C ASN A 195 7.46 3.92 -29.71
N THR A 196 6.57 3.11 -30.30
CA THR A 196 5.64 2.23 -29.58
C THR A 196 6.35 1.39 -28.52
N ASN A 197 7.57 0.92 -28.81
CA ASN A 197 8.36 0.11 -27.88
C ASN A 197 8.68 0.87 -26.59
N LEU A 198 9.01 2.16 -26.65
CA LEU A 198 9.27 2.96 -25.44
C LEU A 198 8.02 3.06 -24.57
N ARG A 199 6.85 3.28 -25.18
CA ARG A 199 5.57 3.36 -24.43
C ARG A 199 5.25 2.03 -23.75
N TRP A 200 5.47 0.91 -24.45
CA TRP A 200 5.28 -0.41 -23.88
C TRP A 200 6.23 -0.69 -22.71
N THR A 201 7.51 -0.35 -22.87
CA THR A 201 8.50 -0.50 -21.80
C THR A 201 8.12 0.33 -20.58
N LEU A 202 7.69 1.59 -20.77
CA LEU A 202 7.26 2.43 -19.65
C LEU A 202 6.03 1.85 -18.94
N LYS A 203 5.04 1.33 -19.67
CA LYS A 203 3.87 0.68 -19.07
C LYS A 203 4.26 -0.58 -18.27
N VAL A 204 5.17 -1.41 -18.78
CA VAL A 204 5.67 -2.57 -18.01
C VAL A 204 6.39 -2.13 -16.73
N ILE A 205 7.22 -1.09 -16.82
CA ILE A 205 7.94 -0.52 -15.66
C ILE A 205 6.95 0.03 -14.63
N GLU A 206 5.97 0.82 -15.07
CA GLU A 206 4.90 1.38 -14.25
C GLU A 206 4.18 0.29 -13.46
N GLU A 207 3.63 -0.71 -14.14
CA GLU A 207 2.90 -1.84 -13.56
C GLU A 207 3.78 -2.66 -12.59
N THR A 208 5.07 -2.84 -12.92
CA THR A 208 6.01 -3.54 -12.04
C THR A 208 6.25 -2.75 -10.75
N ILE A 209 6.39 -1.42 -10.84
CA ILE A 209 6.59 -0.56 -9.68
C ILE A 209 5.31 -0.53 -8.82
N THR A 210 4.12 -0.57 -9.43
CA THR A 210 2.83 -0.73 -8.72
C THR A 210 2.83 -1.98 -7.85
N LEU A 211 3.08 -3.15 -8.44
CA LEU A 211 3.12 -4.42 -7.70
C LEU A 211 4.15 -4.39 -6.57
N TYR A 212 5.35 -3.84 -6.81
CA TYR A 212 6.35 -3.73 -5.75
C TYR A 212 5.91 -2.79 -4.62
N SER A 213 5.26 -1.66 -4.94
CA SER A 213 4.68 -0.77 -3.93
C SER A 213 3.69 -1.52 -3.03
N GLU A 214 2.78 -2.28 -3.63
CA GLU A 214 1.79 -3.11 -2.92
C GLU A 214 2.44 -4.21 -2.06
N ALA A 215 3.48 -4.88 -2.58
CA ALA A 215 4.27 -5.84 -1.82
C ALA A 215 4.87 -5.23 -0.55
N PHE A 216 5.37 -3.98 -0.63
CA PHE A 216 5.86 -3.24 0.54
C PHE A 216 4.73 -2.87 1.51
N PHE A 217 3.53 -2.51 1.04
CA PHE A 217 2.37 -2.29 1.90
C PHE A 217 1.93 -3.56 2.63
N ILE A 218 1.85 -4.69 1.93
CA ILE A 218 1.59 -6.01 2.54
C ILE A 218 2.65 -6.31 3.61
N GLY A 219 3.92 -6.11 3.28
CA GLY A 219 5.04 -6.26 4.20
C GLY A 219 4.91 -5.41 5.46
N ALA A 220 4.51 -4.15 5.31
CA ALA A 220 4.28 -3.23 6.41
C ALA A 220 3.15 -3.72 7.33
N PHE A 221 2.01 -4.09 6.76
CA PHE A 221 0.84 -4.53 7.52
C PHE A 221 1.08 -5.86 8.21
N PHE A 222 1.81 -6.76 7.56
CA PHE A 222 2.22 -8.03 8.17
C PHE A 222 3.16 -7.82 9.37
N ALA A 223 4.12 -6.90 9.27
CA ALA A 223 5.00 -6.56 10.39
C ALA A 223 4.22 -5.97 11.58
N ALA A 224 3.25 -5.10 11.31
CA ALA A 224 2.37 -4.56 12.35
C ALA A 224 1.47 -5.63 12.98
N HIS A 225 0.97 -6.56 12.16
CA HIS A 225 0.16 -7.68 12.61
C HIS A 225 0.94 -8.59 13.57
N GLN A 226 2.17 -8.97 13.22
CA GLN A 226 3.06 -9.74 14.09
C GLN A 226 3.34 -9.01 15.41
N SER A 227 3.60 -7.71 15.33
CA SER A 227 3.83 -6.86 16.50
C SER A 227 2.61 -6.82 17.42
N ALA A 228 1.40 -6.80 16.85
CA ALA A 228 0.14 -6.84 17.60
C ALA A 228 -0.05 -8.19 18.32
N LEU A 229 0.17 -9.31 17.63
CA LEU A 229 0.07 -10.66 18.20
C LEU A 229 1.06 -10.88 19.34
N ALA A 230 2.31 -10.44 19.18
CA ALA A 230 3.34 -10.55 20.21
C ALA A 230 2.94 -9.79 21.48
N ALA A 231 2.43 -8.57 21.32
CA ALA A 231 1.95 -7.75 22.45
C ALA A 231 0.77 -8.41 23.17
N GLN A 232 -0.22 -8.93 22.43
CA GLN A 232 -1.38 -9.62 23.01
C GLN A 232 -0.96 -10.87 23.79
N THR A 233 -0.04 -11.66 23.24
CA THR A 233 0.49 -12.88 23.88
C THR A 233 1.21 -12.55 25.18
N LEU A 234 2.01 -11.49 25.21
CA LEU A 234 2.70 -11.03 26.42
C LEU A 234 1.70 -10.62 27.50
N LEU A 235 0.67 -9.84 27.15
CA LEU A 235 -0.38 -9.43 28.09
C LEU A 235 -1.12 -10.62 28.68
N LYS A 236 -1.47 -11.62 27.86
CA LYS A 236 -2.12 -12.85 28.34
C LYS A 236 -1.24 -13.59 29.36
N ARG A 237 0.06 -13.73 29.09
CA ARG A 237 1.02 -14.36 30.02
C ARG A 237 1.12 -13.61 31.35
N LEU A 238 1.18 -12.28 31.30
CA LEU A 238 1.23 -11.45 32.52
C LEU A 238 -0.06 -11.52 33.35
N SER A 239 -1.22 -11.69 32.69
CA SER A 239 -2.49 -11.88 33.39
C SER A 239 -2.59 -13.24 34.10
N THR A 240 -2.00 -14.29 33.53
CA THR A 240 -2.00 -15.63 34.13
C THR A 240 -0.99 -15.80 35.27
N THR A 241 0.13 -15.06 35.28
CA THR A 241 1.14 -15.15 36.34
C THR A 241 0.77 -14.36 37.60
N ARG A 242 -0.12 -13.37 37.50
CA ARG A 242 -0.79 -12.78 38.67
C ARG A 242 -1.83 -13.75 39.23
N SER A 243 -1.35 -14.82 39.86
CA SER A 243 -2.18 -15.68 40.69
C SER A 243 -2.63 -14.90 41.94
N PRO A 244 -3.92 -14.97 42.35
CA PRO A 244 -4.51 -14.17 43.42
C PRO A 244 -4.06 -14.54 44.85
N LYS A 245 -2.93 -15.24 45.04
CA LYS A 245 -2.55 -15.87 46.33
C LYS A 245 -1.36 -15.25 47.07
N ALA A 246 -0.81 -14.12 46.62
CA ALA A 246 0.16 -13.37 47.44
C ALA A 246 -0.50 -12.08 47.97
N PRO A 247 -0.72 -11.96 49.30
CA PRO A 247 -1.11 -10.68 49.88
C PRO A 247 0.00 -9.65 49.59
N LEU A 248 -0.31 -8.68 48.74
CA LEU A 248 0.61 -7.62 48.34
C LEU A 248 0.68 -6.57 49.46
N SER A 249 1.86 -6.42 50.06
CA SER A 249 2.25 -5.14 50.65
C SER A 249 2.31 -4.11 49.50
N GLU A 250 1.40 -3.15 49.53
CA GLU A 250 0.81 -2.50 48.35
C GLU A 250 1.67 -1.38 47.72
N THR A 251 2.87 -1.08 48.25
CA THR A 251 3.48 0.24 48.02
C THR A 251 4.69 0.30 47.08
N SER A 252 5.38 -0.81 46.79
CA SER A 252 6.63 -0.73 46.01
C SER A 252 6.47 -1.00 44.50
N SER A 253 5.63 -1.95 44.11
CA SER A 253 5.58 -2.46 42.72
C SER A 253 4.88 -1.53 41.71
N LEU A 254 3.96 -0.68 42.17
CA LEU A 254 3.27 0.31 41.32
C LEU A 254 4.17 1.49 40.90
N ARG A 255 5.23 1.79 41.65
CA ARG A 255 6.21 2.83 41.29
C ARG A 255 7.16 2.38 40.18
N GLU A 256 7.49 1.09 40.11
CA GLU A 256 8.40 0.57 39.09
C GLU A 256 7.74 0.40 37.73
N ALA A 257 6.48 -0.04 37.68
CA ALA A 257 5.76 -0.25 36.42
C ALA A 257 5.51 1.06 35.65
N LYS A 258 5.33 2.20 36.35
CA LYS A 258 5.20 3.51 35.70
C LYS A 258 6.50 4.02 35.07
N LYS A 259 7.66 3.52 35.49
CA LYS A 259 8.97 3.98 35.00
C LYS A 259 9.41 3.31 33.69
N ILE A 260 8.73 2.23 33.27
CA ILE A 260 9.07 1.42 32.09
C ILE A 260 8.16 1.73 30.90
N VAL A 261 7.00 2.37 31.15
CA VAL A 261 5.93 2.55 30.13
C VAL A 261 5.79 4.03 29.68
N GLY A 262 6.53 4.96 30.27
CA GLY A 262 6.72 6.31 29.74
C GLY A 262 7.95 6.37 28.84
#